data_AF-A0A6A8QKN0-F1
#
_entry.id   AF-A0A6A8QKN0-F1
#
_cell.length_a   1.000
_cell.length_b   1.000
_cell.length_c   1.000
_cell.angle_alpha   90.00
_cell.angle_beta   90.00
_cell.angle_gamma   90.00
#
_symmetry.space_group_name_H-M   'P 1'
#
loop_
_entity.id
_entity.type
_entity.pdbx_description
1 polymer ?
#
loop_
_entity_poly.entity_id
_entity_poly.type
_entity_poly.pdbx_seq_one_letter_code
_entity_poly.pdbx_strand_id
1 'polypeptide(L)'
;MIAFARRQTPSGRCLGVLDCADAPGFALAALAAGAEAVALRTNASVTAKVAAIARSHDALLLDHCPSDSLDPGRARDIRAMVLDRLSGRLPA
;
A
#
# COMPACT_ATOMS: atom_id res chain seq x y z
N MET A 1 3.39 4.26 14.18
CA MET A 1 2.45 3.16 14.46
C MET A 1 2.94 1.81 13.93
N ILE A 2 3.28 1.66 12.64
CA ILE A 2 3.84 0.40 12.07
C ILE A 2 5.13 -0.07 12.76
N ALA A 3 6.05 0.86 13.08
CA ALA A 3 7.27 0.52 13.82
C ALA A 3 7.00 -0.11 15.19
N PHE A 4 5.88 0.24 15.82
CA PHE A 4 5.46 -0.38 17.08
C PHE A 4 4.89 -1.79 16.85
N ALA A 5 4.08 -1.98 15.81
CA ALA A 5 3.58 -3.30 15.42
C ALA A 5 4.73 -4.27 15.07
N ARG A 6 5.72 -3.81 14.29
CA ARG A 6 6.93 -4.60 13.97
C ARG A 6 7.74 -4.99 15.21
N ARG A 7 7.75 -4.16 16.25
CA ARG A 7 8.40 -4.48 17.53
C ARG A 7 7.65 -5.56 18.33
N GLN A 8 6.32 -5.60 18.24
CA GLN A 8 5.51 -6.59 18.95
C GLN A 8 5.57 -7.99 18.31
N THR A 9 5.77 -8.05 16.99
CA THR A 9 5.88 -9.31 16.26
C THR A 9 7.08 -9.26 15.30
N PRO A 10 8.31 -9.50 15.79
CA PRO A 10 9.53 -9.34 14.99
C PRO A 10 9.63 -10.29 13.79
N SER A 11 9.01 -11.46 13.88
CA SER A 11 8.88 -12.42 12.77
C SER A 11 7.72 -12.10 11.82
N GLY A 12 6.86 -11.16 12.20
CA GLY A 12 5.72 -10.71 11.43
C GLY A 12 6.14 -9.71 10.36
N ARG A 13 5.80 -10.01 9.11
CA ARG A 13 5.94 -9.05 8.02
C ARG A 13 4.73 -8.11 8.03
N CYS A 14 4.95 -6.83 8.33
CA CYS A 14 3.90 -5.81 8.37
C CYS A 14 4.12 -4.75 7.30
N LEU A 15 3.09 -4.48 6.50
CA LEU A 15 3.02 -3.37 5.54
C LEU A 15 1.92 -2.41 6.01
N GLY A 16 2.22 -1.13 6.11
CA GLY A 16 1.19 -0.13 6.38
C GLY A 16 0.60 0.45 5.12
N VAL A 17 -0.74 0.42 5.03
CA VAL A 17 -1.49 1.03 3.95
C VAL A 17 -2.23 2.25 4.49
N LEU A 18 -2.05 3.40 3.84
CA LEU A 18 -2.86 4.59 4.14
C LEU A 18 -3.98 4.74 3.11
N ASP A 19 -5.23 4.65 3.56
CA ASP A 19 -6.40 4.94 2.72
C ASP A 19 -6.54 6.45 2.52
N CYS A 20 -6.35 6.89 1.27
CA CYS A 20 -6.47 8.27 0.85
C CYS A 20 -7.80 8.55 0.14
N ALA A 21 -8.72 7.58 0.12
CA ALA A 21 -10.02 7.65 -0.55
C ALA A 21 -9.88 8.16 -1.99
N ASP A 22 -10.52 9.26 -2.35
CA ASP A 22 -10.48 9.92 -3.66
C ASP A 22 -9.62 11.21 -3.66
N ALA A 23 -8.81 11.41 -2.62
CA ALA A 23 -8.01 12.62 -2.40
C ALA A 23 -6.54 12.43 -2.82
N PRO A 24 -6.15 12.77 -4.06
CA PRO A 24 -4.77 12.60 -4.52
C PRO A 24 -3.77 13.46 -3.74
N GLY A 25 -4.18 14.62 -3.21
CA GLY A 25 -3.32 15.46 -2.37
C GLY A 25 -2.84 14.73 -1.11
N PHE A 26 -3.69 13.92 -0.49
CA PHE A 26 -3.32 13.11 0.67
C PHE A 26 -2.41 11.94 0.28
N ALA A 27 -2.65 11.29 -0.86
CA ALA A 27 -1.75 10.26 -1.37
C ALA A 27 -0.34 10.80 -1.62
N LEU A 28 -0.22 11.99 -2.23
CA LEU A 28 1.07 12.64 -2.46
C LEU A 28 1.77 13.02 -1.15
N ALA A 29 1.04 13.59 -0.19
CA ALA A 29 1.58 13.91 1.13
C ALA A 29 2.07 12.65 1.86
N ALA A 30 1.33 11.55 1.76
CA ALA A 30 1.69 10.27 2.37
C ALA A 30 2.95 9.65 1.75
N LEU A 31 3.06 9.68 0.42
CA LEU A 31 4.26 9.23 -0.29
C LEU A 31 5.48 10.07 0.09
N ALA A 32 5.33 11.40 0.15
CA ALA A 32 6.39 12.30 0.61
C ALA A 32 6.81 12.05 2.07
N ALA A 33 5.86 11.61 2.91
CA ALA A 33 6.11 11.22 4.30
C ALA A 33 6.69 9.79 4.46
N GLY A 34 6.91 9.06 3.35
CA GLY A 34 7.50 7.72 3.35
C GLY A 34 6.52 6.58 3.62
N ALA A 35 5.24 6.74 3.25
CA ALA A 35 4.29 5.63 3.29
C ALA A 35 4.71 4.50 2.34
N GLU A 36 4.74 3.26 2.85
CA GLU A 36 5.10 2.06 2.08
C GLU A 36 4.00 1.63 1.10
N ALA A 37 2.75 1.99 1.40
CA ALA A 37 1.60 1.75 0.53
C ALA A 37 0.50 2.79 0.76
N VAL A 38 -0.18 3.17 -0.31
CA VAL A 38 -1.34 4.08 -0.31
C VAL A 38 -2.48 3.48 -1.12
N ALA A 39 -3.70 3.59 -0.62
CA ALA A 39 -4.90 3.26 -1.38
C ALA A 39 -5.57 4.54 -1.89
N LEU A 40 -5.86 4.61 -3.19
CA LEU A 40 -6.46 5.77 -3.84
C LEU A 40 -7.45 5.35 -4.93
N ARG A 41 -8.70 5.76 -4.79
CA ARG A 41 -9.80 5.61 -5.74
C ARG A 41 -9.98 6.89 -6.53
N THR A 42 -9.37 6.97 -7.69
CA THR A 42 -9.48 8.14 -8.57
C THR A 42 -9.56 7.71 -10.04
N ASN A 43 -9.70 8.68 -10.94
CA ASN A 43 -9.74 8.37 -12.38
C ASN A 43 -8.37 7.90 -12.90
N ALA A 44 -8.38 7.15 -14.02
CA ALA A 44 -7.19 6.53 -14.58
C ALA A 44 -6.03 7.50 -14.86
N SER A 45 -6.33 8.74 -15.25
CA SER A 45 -5.30 9.75 -15.54
C SER A 45 -4.56 10.17 -14.26
N VAL A 46 -5.28 10.40 -13.17
CA VAL A 46 -4.69 10.75 -11.87
C VAL A 46 -3.98 9.52 -11.29
N THR A 47 -4.58 8.34 -11.37
CA THR A 47 -3.97 7.08 -10.92
C THR A 47 -2.62 6.83 -11.58
N ALA A 48 -2.51 7.02 -12.90
CA ALA A 48 -1.25 6.84 -13.63
C ALA A 48 -0.14 7.79 -13.14
N LYS A 49 -0.48 9.04 -12.82
CA LYS A 49 0.47 10.04 -12.30
C LYS A 49 0.92 9.68 -10.89
N VAL A 50 -0.02 9.34 -10.01
CA VAL A 50 0.29 8.92 -8.63
C VAL A 50 1.10 7.62 -8.63
N ALA A 51 0.81 6.67 -9.52
CA ALA A 51 1.57 5.43 -9.66
C ALA A 51 3.03 5.66 -10.09
N ALA A 52 3.30 6.67 -10.92
CA ALA A 52 4.67 7.04 -11.26
C ALA A 52 5.44 7.57 -10.05
N ILE A 53 4.78 8.37 -9.20
CA ILE A 53 5.37 8.92 -7.97
C ILE A 53 5.54 7.83 -6.91
N ALA A 54 4.54 6.94 -6.74
CA ALA A 54 4.65 5.82 -5.81
C ALA A 54 5.88 4.95 -6.11
N ARG A 55 6.13 4.64 -7.38
CA ARG A 55 7.34 3.92 -7.83
C ARG A 55 8.64 4.66 -7.53
N SER A 56 8.69 5.98 -7.70
CA SER A 56 9.90 6.75 -7.33
C SER A 56 10.15 6.79 -5.83
N HIS A 57 9.13 6.47 -5.02
CA HIS A 57 9.18 6.37 -3.56
C HIS A 57 9.25 4.93 -3.05
N ASP A 58 9.43 3.91 -3.93
CA ASP A 58 9.47 2.48 -3.55
C ASP A 58 8.17 2.00 -2.85
N ALA A 59 7.05 2.66 -3.15
CA ALA A 59 5.76 2.50 -2.48
C ALA A 59 4.69 1.89 -3.40
N LEU A 60 3.77 1.14 -2.79
CA LEU A 60 2.66 0.52 -3.52
C LEU A 60 1.47 1.50 -3.65
N LEU A 61 0.89 1.56 -4.85
CA LEU A 61 -0.42 2.16 -5.06
C LEU A 61 -1.47 1.05 -5.18
N LEU A 62 -2.48 1.11 -4.32
CA LEU A 62 -3.64 0.23 -4.34
C LEU A 62 -4.85 1.02 -4.83
N ASP A 63 -5.73 0.39 -5.60
CA ASP A 63 -7.00 0.95 -6.05
C ASP A 63 -8.07 0.95 -4.94
N HIS A 64 -7.88 0.16 -3.88
CA HIS A 64 -8.73 0.18 -2.69
C HIS A 64 -7.93 -0.21 -1.44
N CYS A 65 -8.39 0.25 -0.28
CA CYS A 65 -7.86 -0.23 0.98
C CYS A 65 -8.35 -1.67 1.19
N PRO A 66 -7.47 -2.62 1.59
CA PRO A 66 -7.90 -3.95 1.96
C PRO A 66 -8.77 -3.93 3.23
N SER A 67 -10.07 -3.67 3.07
CA SER A 67 -11.07 -3.84 4.13
C SER A 67 -11.50 -5.30 4.28
N ASP A 68 -11.39 -6.08 3.21
CA ASP A 68 -11.96 -7.43 3.12
C ASP A 68 -10.99 -8.52 3.61
N SER A 69 -9.79 -8.14 4.06
CA SER A 69 -8.69 -9.08 4.34
C SER A 69 -8.64 -9.61 5.79
N LEU A 70 -9.70 -9.46 6.59
CA LEU A 70 -9.83 -10.24 7.82
C LEU A 70 -10.42 -11.64 7.58
N ASP A 71 -10.87 -11.92 6.35
CA ASP A 71 -11.24 -13.27 5.90
C ASP A 71 -10.11 -13.89 5.03
N PRO A 72 -9.40 -14.92 5.53
CA PRO A 72 -8.32 -15.58 4.80
C PRO A 72 -8.77 -16.28 3.51
N GLY A 73 -10.09 -16.48 3.30
CA GLY A 73 -10.65 -17.11 2.10
C GLY A 73 -10.82 -16.18 0.89
N ARG A 74 -10.92 -14.86 1.11
CA ARG A 74 -11.24 -13.87 0.06
C ARG A 74 -10.09 -12.95 -0.35
N ALA A 75 -8.98 -12.97 0.38
CA ALA A 75 -7.86 -12.04 0.20
C ALA A 75 -6.96 -12.29 -1.03
N ARG A 76 -7.35 -13.10 -2.03
CA ARG A 76 -6.39 -13.71 -2.99
C ARG A 76 -5.54 -12.70 -3.77
N ASP A 77 -6.11 -11.58 -4.22
CA ASP A 77 -5.37 -10.65 -5.09
C ASP A 77 -4.46 -9.71 -4.29
N ILE A 78 -4.96 -9.16 -3.18
CA ILE A 78 -4.18 -8.24 -2.34
C ILE A 78 -3.13 -9.01 -1.54
N ARG A 79 -3.47 -10.20 -1.02
CA ARG A 79 -2.51 -11.06 -0.35
C ARG A 79 -1.38 -11.45 -1.29
N ALA A 80 -1.67 -11.73 -2.57
CA ALA A 80 -0.63 -12.00 -3.55
C ALA A 80 0.29 -10.78 -3.74
N MET A 81 -0.25 -9.59 -4.00
CA MET A 81 0.56 -8.37 -4.17
C MET A 81 1.38 -8.02 -2.91
N VAL A 82 0.76 -8.07 -1.73
CA VAL A 82 1.43 -7.81 -0.46
C VAL A 82 2.48 -8.87 -0.17
N LEU A 83 2.18 -10.16 -0.35
CA LEU A 83 3.17 -11.23 -0.16
C LEU A 83 4.32 -11.13 -1.16
N ASP A 84 4.05 -10.78 -2.40
CA ASP A 84 5.06 -10.65 -3.45
C ASP A 84 6.01 -9.50 -3.12
N ARG A 85 5.48 -8.36 -2.63
CA ARG A 85 6.31 -7.25 -2.12
C ARG A 85 7.09 -7.63 -0.87
N LEU A 86 6.41 -8.23 0.12
CA LEU A 86 7.04 -8.72 1.34
C LEU A 86 8.11 -9.78 1.08
N SER A 87 7.98 -10.54 0.00
CA SER A 87 8.93 -11.58 -0.45
C SER A 87 9.96 -11.08 -1.45
N GLY A 88 9.92 -9.80 -1.83
CA GLY A 88 10.88 -9.17 -2.74
C GLY A 88 10.74 -9.53 -4.21
N ARG A 89 9.58 -10.03 -4.66
CA ARG A 89 9.31 -10.47 -6.04
C ARG A 89 8.64 -9.39 -6.92
N LEU A 90 8.05 -8.37 -6.32
CA LEU A 90 7.52 -7.19 -7.01
C LEU A 90 8.60 -6.09 -7.00
N PRO A 91 9.00 -5.54 -8.17
CA PRO A 91 9.90 -4.40 -8.20
C PRO A 91 9.29 -3.20 -7.45
N ALA A 92 10.17 -2.38 -6.91
CA ALA A 92 9.93 -1.07 -6.30
C ALA A 92 8.83 -0.24 -6.98
#